data_AF-A0A1J5DDE3-F1
#
_entry.id   AF-A0A1J5DDE3-F1
#
_cell.length_a   1.000
_cell.length_b   1.000
_cell.length_c   1.000
_cell.angle_alpha   90.00
_cell.angle_beta   90.00
_cell.angle_gamma   90.00
#
_symmetry.space_group_name_H-M   'P 1'
#
loop_
_entity.id
_entity.type
_entity.pdbx_description
1 polymer ?
#
loop_
_entity_poly.entity_id
_entity_poly.type
_entity_poly.pdbx_seq_one_letter_code
_entity_poly.pdbx_strand_id
1 'polypeptide(L)'
;MVKIPEGKIYHVPEDLEEALEEIDIDISPRHMGERIRKDDFYVEYGGPKWFGSIFMLLEVTTNEDEVRDNIIEIIGPDIDETEEGSTFPIGMQFKVWGSEIQPDYDEFFMRAMCDHIEGMEGLMGVNTRHTWWMRVAKRVADRFTLRKMCQAIIALTKSAYPIAEKMEARIIVGAPEVGGPELIQQVLEEEIKPKWDLSDSRRLGIEDDDVDNFFSCTLCQGFAPNHVCILTPERMPFCGILSYKGAQISMEIDPHGYIDDIPKGEPISKSSGQYKGINEYMYEKTNRTIKRLNLYSTIKYPMTS
;
A
#
# COMPACT_ATOMS: atom_id res chain seq x y z
N MET A 1 1.88 -21.91 14.82
CA MET A 1 0.74 -21.47 14.00
C MET A 1 -0.31 -20.99 14.96
N VAL A 2 -0.70 -19.73 14.83
CA VAL A 2 -1.71 -19.12 15.67
C VAL A 2 -3.06 -19.78 15.38
N LYS A 3 -3.83 -20.09 16.42
CA LYS A 3 -5.17 -20.68 16.22
C LYS A 3 -6.15 -19.57 15.87
N ILE A 4 -6.46 -19.44 14.59
CA ILE A 4 -7.41 -18.46 14.06
C ILE A 4 -8.79 -19.13 13.92
N PRO A 5 -9.90 -18.47 14.32
CA PRO A 5 -11.26 -18.96 14.05
C PRO A 5 -11.52 -19.14 12.56
N GLU A 6 -12.48 -20.01 12.21
CA GLU A 6 -12.91 -20.15 10.81
C GLU A 6 -13.51 -18.85 10.29
N GLY A 7 -13.03 -18.40 9.12
CA GLY A 7 -13.57 -17.25 8.42
C GLY A 7 -14.68 -17.61 7.43
N LYS A 8 -15.44 -16.60 7.03
CA LYS A 8 -16.34 -16.68 5.88
C LYS A 8 -15.51 -16.68 4.61
N ILE A 9 -15.78 -17.65 3.73
CA ILE A 9 -15.11 -17.77 2.44
C ILE A 9 -16.00 -17.20 1.34
N TYR A 10 -15.41 -16.35 0.51
CA TYR A 10 -16.02 -15.79 -0.68
C TYR A 10 -15.14 -16.09 -1.90
N HIS A 11 -15.78 -16.16 -3.05
CA HIS A 11 -15.14 -16.39 -4.34
C HIS A 11 -15.30 -15.14 -5.20
N VAL A 12 -14.18 -14.63 -5.71
CA VAL A 12 -14.16 -13.58 -6.74
C VAL A 12 -14.51 -14.24 -8.07
N PRO A 13 -15.37 -13.63 -8.91
CA PRO A 13 -15.61 -14.12 -10.27
C PRO A 13 -14.31 -14.25 -11.06
N GLU A 14 -14.20 -15.32 -11.86
CA GLU A 14 -13.04 -15.53 -12.76
C GLU A 14 -12.97 -14.44 -13.85
N ASP A 15 -14.12 -13.96 -14.29
CA ASP A 15 -14.22 -12.79 -15.15
C ASP A 15 -14.02 -11.52 -14.31
N LEU A 16 -12.88 -10.86 -14.53
CA LEU A 16 -12.50 -9.68 -13.74
C LEU A 16 -13.37 -8.45 -14.05
N GLU A 17 -13.99 -8.39 -15.23
CA GLU A 17 -14.94 -7.31 -15.58
C GLU A 17 -16.23 -7.52 -14.79
N GLU A 18 -16.77 -8.74 -14.78
CA GLU A 18 -17.92 -9.12 -13.94
C GLU A 18 -17.63 -8.86 -12.44
N ALA A 19 -16.44 -9.23 -11.98
CA ALA A 19 -16.02 -9.01 -10.60
C ALA A 19 -16.04 -7.53 -10.18
N LEU A 20 -15.79 -6.61 -11.12
CA LEU A 20 -15.84 -5.17 -10.88
C LEU A 20 -17.27 -4.61 -11.03
N GLU A 21 -18.09 -5.13 -11.95
CA GLU A 21 -19.48 -4.71 -12.13
C GLU A 21 -20.36 -4.99 -10.90
N GLU A 22 -20.05 -6.03 -10.11
CA GLU A 22 -20.74 -6.32 -8.84
C GLU A 22 -20.47 -5.29 -7.72
N ILE A 23 -19.48 -4.41 -7.92
CA ILE A 23 -19.03 -3.47 -6.90
C ILE A 23 -19.76 -2.14 -7.07
N ASP A 24 -20.79 -1.95 -6.25
CA ASP A 24 -21.57 -0.71 -6.19
C ASP A 24 -20.88 0.40 -5.35
N ILE A 25 -19.58 0.59 -5.54
CA ILE A 25 -18.77 1.67 -4.97
C ILE A 25 -17.94 2.24 -6.12
N ASP A 26 -17.92 3.56 -6.29
CA ASP A 26 -17.14 4.15 -7.37
C ASP A 26 -15.64 4.01 -7.08
N ILE A 27 -14.89 3.53 -8.08
CA ILE A 27 -13.44 3.33 -7.98
C ILE A 27 -12.78 4.25 -9.00
N SER A 28 -12.05 5.24 -8.52
CA SER A 28 -11.43 6.24 -9.37
C SER A 28 -10.31 6.99 -8.62
N PRO A 29 -9.23 7.39 -9.33
CA PRO A 29 -8.20 8.28 -8.78
C PRO A 29 -8.74 9.55 -8.11
N ARG A 30 -9.97 9.99 -8.42
CA ARG A 30 -10.60 11.17 -7.81
C ARG A 30 -10.86 11.03 -6.30
N HIS A 31 -10.97 9.80 -5.79
CA HIS A 31 -11.21 9.53 -4.38
C HIS A 31 -9.92 9.45 -3.56
N MET A 32 -8.76 9.39 -4.23
CA MET A 32 -7.47 9.37 -3.54
C MET A 32 -7.28 10.59 -2.65
N GLY A 33 -6.76 10.33 -1.44
CA GLY A 33 -6.51 11.36 -0.46
C GLY A 33 -7.76 11.83 0.29
N GLU A 34 -8.90 11.14 0.16
CA GLU A 34 -10.08 11.41 0.96
C GLU A 34 -9.76 11.38 2.47
N ARG A 35 -10.26 12.37 3.22
CA ARG A 35 -10.09 12.47 4.67
C ARG A 35 -11.43 12.41 5.38
N ILE A 36 -11.68 11.29 6.05
CA ILE A 36 -12.93 11.05 6.77
C ILE A 36 -12.77 11.47 8.23
N ARG A 37 -13.57 12.43 8.68
CA ARG A 37 -13.54 12.97 10.05
C ARG A 37 -14.27 12.05 11.03
N LYS A 38 -14.08 12.31 12.33
CA LYS A 38 -14.68 11.52 13.41
C LYS A 38 -16.22 11.48 13.32
N ASP A 39 -16.84 12.56 12.91
CA ASP A 39 -18.31 12.65 12.86
C ASP A 39 -18.91 12.00 11.60
N ASP A 40 -18.06 11.66 10.61
CA ASP A 40 -18.47 11.21 9.28
C ASP A 40 -18.17 9.72 9.00
N PHE A 41 -17.42 9.04 9.88
CA PHE A 41 -17.12 7.62 9.69
C PHE A 41 -18.25 6.73 10.24
N TYR A 42 -18.47 5.59 9.56
CA TYR A 42 -19.34 4.51 10.02
C TYR A 42 -18.56 3.48 10.83
N VAL A 43 -17.44 3.00 10.28
CA VAL A 43 -16.51 2.10 10.98
C VAL A 43 -15.07 2.57 10.80
N GLU A 44 -14.24 2.31 11.81
CA GLU A 44 -12.80 2.58 11.80
C GLU A 44 -12.00 1.30 12.07
N TYR A 45 -11.06 0.98 11.18
CA TYR A 45 -10.16 -0.15 11.34
C TYR A 45 -8.72 0.34 11.58
N GLY A 46 -8.09 -0.16 12.63
CA GLY A 46 -6.73 0.25 13.01
C GLY A 46 -6.61 1.68 13.52
N GLY A 47 -5.52 2.36 13.20
CA GLY A 47 -5.21 3.69 13.73
C GLY A 47 -4.73 3.70 15.19
N PRO A 48 -4.52 4.90 15.77
CA PRO A 48 -3.79 5.05 17.04
C PRO A 48 -4.37 4.29 18.23
N LYS A 49 -5.68 3.99 18.22
CA LYS A 49 -6.34 3.20 19.26
C LYS A 49 -5.82 1.75 19.32
N TRP A 50 -5.39 1.21 18.18
CA TRP A 50 -5.07 -0.21 18.01
C TRP A 50 -3.60 -0.45 17.65
N PHE A 51 -2.73 0.56 17.72
CA PHE A 51 -1.28 0.37 17.50
C PHE A 51 -0.74 -0.74 18.41
N GLY A 52 -0.05 -1.72 17.80
CA GLY A 52 0.38 -2.97 18.44
C GLY A 52 -0.51 -4.19 18.14
N SER A 53 -1.71 -3.96 17.61
CA SER A 53 -2.68 -4.98 17.20
C SER A 53 -3.23 -4.65 15.80
N ILE A 54 -2.34 -4.32 14.87
CA ILE A 54 -2.67 -4.05 13.47
C ILE A 54 -1.60 -4.68 12.61
N PHE A 55 -1.98 -5.22 11.45
CA PHE A 55 -1.03 -5.47 10.40
C PHE A 55 -1.65 -5.30 9.02
N MET A 56 -0.79 -4.91 8.08
CA MET A 56 -1.04 -5.00 6.65
C MET A 56 0.18 -5.65 6.02
N LEU A 57 -0.05 -6.75 5.33
CA LEU A 57 0.96 -7.51 4.63
C LEU A 57 0.47 -7.79 3.22
N LEU A 58 1.28 -7.42 2.24
CA LEU A 58 1.22 -8.07 0.94
C LEU A 58 2.46 -8.93 0.81
N GLU A 59 2.26 -10.19 0.47
CA GLU A 59 3.35 -11.13 0.22
C GLU A 59 3.27 -11.67 -1.20
N VAL A 60 4.43 -11.85 -1.80
CA VAL A 60 4.58 -12.59 -3.06
C VAL A 60 5.15 -13.96 -2.76
N THR A 61 4.68 -14.98 -3.46
CA THR A 61 5.25 -16.33 -3.39
C THR A 61 5.63 -16.79 -4.79
N THR A 62 6.65 -17.64 -4.87
CA THR A 62 7.03 -18.34 -6.10
C THR A 62 6.39 -19.73 -6.19
N ASN A 63 5.69 -20.17 -5.14
CA ASN A 63 5.00 -21.46 -5.07
C ASN A 63 3.51 -21.29 -5.36
N GLU A 64 3.04 -21.86 -6.46
CA GLU A 64 1.65 -21.76 -6.92
C GLU A 64 0.65 -22.34 -5.92
N ASP A 65 1.03 -23.44 -5.26
CA ASP A 65 0.16 -24.18 -4.32
C ASP A 65 -0.11 -23.41 -3.02
N GLU A 66 0.63 -22.31 -2.77
CA GLU A 66 0.45 -21.48 -1.59
C GLU A 66 -0.65 -20.41 -1.75
N VAL A 67 -1.22 -20.25 -2.95
CA VAL A 67 -2.26 -19.26 -3.25
C VAL A 67 -3.54 -19.94 -3.70
N ARG A 68 -4.64 -19.70 -2.96
CA ARG A 68 -5.97 -20.11 -3.39
C ARG A 68 -6.57 -19.01 -4.24
N ASP A 69 -6.39 -19.10 -5.56
CA ASP A 69 -6.82 -18.04 -6.46
C ASP A 69 -8.30 -17.64 -6.27
N ASN A 70 -8.56 -16.33 -6.36
CA ASN A 70 -9.88 -15.73 -6.24
C ASN A 70 -10.59 -16.04 -4.90
N ILE A 71 -9.86 -16.41 -3.84
CA ILE A 71 -10.43 -16.64 -2.51
C ILE A 71 -10.26 -15.42 -1.61
N ILE A 72 -11.34 -15.05 -0.95
CA ILE A 72 -11.36 -14.07 0.14
C ILE A 72 -11.83 -14.77 1.41
N GLU A 73 -11.06 -14.66 2.49
CA GLU A 73 -11.40 -15.17 3.81
C GLU A 73 -11.53 -13.99 4.79
N ILE A 74 -12.71 -13.84 5.40
CA ILE A 74 -12.98 -12.80 6.40
C ILE A 74 -13.28 -13.46 7.75
N ILE A 75 -12.43 -13.19 8.74
CA ILE A 75 -12.59 -13.61 10.13
C ILE A 75 -13.07 -12.41 10.94
N GLY A 76 -14.26 -12.52 11.54
CA GLY A 76 -14.91 -11.43 12.28
C GLY A 76 -16.04 -10.78 11.48
N PRO A 77 -16.64 -9.70 12.02
CA PRO A 77 -17.78 -9.04 11.39
C PRO A 77 -17.36 -8.23 10.15
N ASP A 78 -18.15 -8.32 9.08
CA ASP A 78 -18.12 -7.36 7.97
C ASP A 78 -19.00 -6.14 8.32
N ILE A 79 -19.00 -5.09 7.50
CA ILE A 79 -19.57 -3.78 7.87
C ILE A 79 -21.06 -3.85 8.20
N ASP A 80 -21.81 -4.69 7.49
CA ASP A 80 -23.26 -4.91 7.62
C ASP A 80 -23.64 -5.63 8.92
N GLU A 81 -22.63 -6.14 9.63
CA GLU A 81 -22.74 -6.79 10.95
C GLU A 81 -22.26 -5.88 12.08
N THR A 82 -21.90 -4.62 11.78
CA THR A 82 -21.38 -3.66 12.75
C THR A 82 -22.30 -2.46 12.95
N GLU A 83 -22.25 -1.90 14.15
CA GLU A 83 -22.96 -0.66 14.48
C GLU A 83 -22.16 0.59 14.03
N GLU A 84 -22.86 1.66 13.66
CA GLU A 84 -22.23 2.95 13.38
C GLU A 84 -21.38 3.42 14.57
N GLY A 85 -20.17 3.89 14.29
CA GLY A 85 -19.17 4.33 15.26
C GLY A 85 -18.28 3.19 15.78
N SER A 86 -18.45 1.96 15.29
CA SER A 86 -17.61 0.83 15.66
C SER A 86 -16.14 1.05 15.27
N THR A 87 -15.24 0.44 16.04
CA THR A 87 -13.81 0.47 15.75
C THR A 87 -13.13 -0.83 16.13
N PHE A 88 -12.27 -1.34 15.25
CA PHE A 88 -11.64 -2.65 15.42
C PHE A 88 -10.14 -2.62 15.10
N PRO A 89 -9.32 -3.42 15.82
CA PRO A 89 -8.01 -3.80 15.31
C PRO A 89 -8.19 -4.65 14.05
N ILE A 90 -7.28 -4.54 13.08
CA ILE A 90 -7.40 -5.22 11.80
C ILE A 90 -6.08 -5.85 11.35
N GLY A 91 -6.17 -7.06 10.83
CA GLY A 91 -5.12 -7.73 10.08
C GLY A 91 -5.54 -7.88 8.62
N MET A 92 -4.77 -7.32 7.69
CA MET A 92 -4.99 -7.47 6.25
C MET A 92 -3.80 -8.22 5.65
N GLN A 93 -4.06 -9.37 5.03
CA GLN A 93 -3.03 -10.14 4.35
C GLN A 93 -3.51 -10.44 2.93
N PHE A 94 -2.70 -10.04 1.95
CA PHE A 94 -2.88 -10.40 0.56
C PHE A 94 -1.68 -11.22 0.12
N LYS A 95 -1.94 -12.26 -0.67
CA LYS A 95 -0.89 -13.11 -1.23
C LYS A 95 -1.07 -13.19 -2.73
N VAL A 96 0.01 -12.95 -3.46
CA VAL A 96 0.04 -12.93 -4.92
C VAL A 96 1.04 -13.97 -5.41
N TRP A 97 0.68 -14.67 -6.48
CA TRP A 97 1.57 -15.55 -7.23
C TRP A 97 1.43 -15.30 -8.74
N GLY A 98 2.51 -15.55 -9.46
CA GLY A 98 2.54 -15.58 -10.91
C GLY A 98 3.87 -16.16 -11.38
N SER A 99 3.89 -16.70 -12.58
CA SER A 99 5.06 -17.41 -13.11
C SER A 99 6.29 -16.51 -13.29
N GLU A 100 6.07 -15.20 -13.45
CA GLU A 100 7.12 -14.18 -13.63
C GLU A 100 7.47 -13.43 -12.32
N ILE A 101 6.67 -13.60 -11.26
CA ILE A 101 6.85 -12.87 -9.99
C ILE A 101 8.11 -13.34 -9.26
N GLN A 102 8.96 -12.38 -8.87
CA GLN A 102 10.14 -12.63 -8.06
C GLN A 102 9.88 -12.32 -6.57
N PRO A 103 10.66 -12.91 -5.64
CA PRO A 103 10.43 -12.72 -4.21
C PRO A 103 10.44 -11.27 -3.70
N ASP A 104 11.06 -10.34 -4.42
CA ASP A 104 11.22 -8.92 -4.05
C ASP A 104 10.20 -7.98 -4.71
N TYR A 105 9.16 -8.53 -5.36
CA TYR A 105 8.08 -7.75 -5.96
C TYR A 105 7.01 -7.30 -4.95
N ASP A 106 7.18 -7.62 -3.66
CA ASP A 106 6.20 -7.32 -2.62
C ASP A 106 5.91 -5.83 -2.47
N GLU A 107 6.91 -4.97 -2.60
CA GLU A 107 6.73 -3.51 -2.48
C GLU A 107 5.88 -2.92 -3.61
N PHE A 108 6.07 -3.42 -4.83
CA PHE A 108 5.32 -2.98 -6.00
C PHE A 108 3.83 -3.30 -5.82
N PHE A 109 3.52 -4.56 -5.54
CA PHE A 109 2.15 -4.99 -5.33
C PHE A 109 1.53 -4.37 -4.06
N MET A 110 2.31 -4.16 -3.00
CA MET A 110 1.85 -3.42 -1.81
C MET A 110 1.42 -1.99 -2.17
N ARG A 111 2.19 -1.29 -3.00
CA ARG A 111 1.83 0.07 -3.45
C ARG A 111 0.59 0.06 -4.34
N ALA A 112 0.47 -0.90 -5.25
CA ALA A 112 -0.72 -1.09 -6.08
C ALA A 112 -1.98 -1.35 -5.22
N MET A 113 -1.87 -2.25 -4.25
CA MET A 113 -2.94 -2.55 -3.28
C MET A 113 -3.37 -1.28 -2.52
N CYS A 114 -2.43 -0.49 -2.01
CA CYS A 114 -2.75 0.78 -1.33
C CYS A 114 -3.41 1.80 -2.28
N ASP A 115 -2.95 1.89 -3.53
CA ASP A 115 -3.56 2.76 -4.54
C ASP A 115 -5.02 2.35 -4.85
N HIS A 116 -5.28 1.05 -5.00
CA HIS A 116 -6.63 0.53 -5.18
C HIS A 116 -7.54 0.86 -4.00
N ILE A 117 -7.06 0.74 -2.75
CA ILE A 117 -7.83 1.11 -1.55
C ILE A 117 -8.11 2.61 -1.52
N GLU A 118 -7.10 3.44 -1.78
CA GLU A 118 -7.21 4.91 -1.77
C GLU A 118 -8.12 5.42 -2.89
N GLY A 119 -8.27 4.67 -3.99
CA GLY A 119 -9.15 4.99 -5.10
C GLY A 119 -10.63 4.66 -4.89
N MET A 120 -11.03 4.02 -3.79
CA MET A 120 -12.44 3.67 -3.54
C MET A 120 -13.22 4.80 -2.87
N GLU A 121 -14.40 5.11 -3.39
CA GLU A 121 -15.31 6.11 -2.82
C GLU A 121 -15.59 5.84 -1.34
N GLY A 122 -15.41 6.87 -0.50
CA GLY A 122 -15.80 6.78 0.91
C GLY A 122 -14.86 5.94 1.76
N LEU A 123 -13.66 5.64 1.27
CA LEU A 123 -12.56 5.08 2.04
C LEU A 123 -11.47 6.12 2.28
N MET A 124 -10.97 6.13 3.50
CA MET A 124 -9.70 6.77 3.84
C MET A 124 -8.77 5.67 4.32
N GLY A 125 -7.70 5.39 3.60
CA GLY A 125 -6.60 4.54 4.04
C GLY A 125 -5.33 5.37 4.21
N VAL A 126 -4.66 5.25 5.35
CA VAL A 126 -3.36 5.93 5.60
C VAL A 126 -2.40 5.06 6.39
N ASN A 127 -1.12 5.41 6.29
CA ASN A 127 0.02 4.68 6.82
C ASN A 127 0.15 3.27 6.21
N THR A 128 0.93 2.40 6.82
CA THR A 128 1.21 1.05 6.34
C THR A 128 1.53 0.11 7.51
N ARG A 129 1.66 -1.19 7.20
CA ARG A 129 2.13 -2.23 8.14
C ARG A 129 1.36 -2.17 9.47
N HIS A 130 2.06 -1.99 10.59
CA HIS A 130 1.50 -2.00 11.95
C HIS A 130 0.90 -0.66 12.39
N THR A 131 0.88 0.34 11.50
CA THR A 131 0.30 1.67 11.76
C THR A 131 -0.87 1.99 10.84
N TRP A 132 -1.31 1.02 10.02
CA TRP A 132 -2.42 1.16 9.09
C TRP A 132 -3.67 1.70 9.79
N TRP A 133 -4.34 2.62 9.11
CA TRP A 133 -5.55 3.25 9.59
C TRP A 133 -6.53 3.45 8.45
N MET A 134 -7.69 2.81 8.57
CA MET A 134 -8.76 2.87 7.59
C MET A 134 -10.04 3.38 8.21
N ARG A 135 -10.76 4.26 7.51
CA ARG A 135 -12.13 4.64 7.83
C ARG A 135 -13.03 4.42 6.62
N VAL A 136 -14.27 4.02 6.90
CA VAL A 136 -15.35 3.95 5.91
C VAL A 136 -16.36 5.04 6.23
N ALA A 137 -16.78 5.83 5.25
CA ALA A 137 -17.71 6.94 5.43
C ALA A 137 -19.16 6.45 5.58
N LYS A 138 -19.97 7.15 6.38
CA LYS A 138 -21.41 6.85 6.56
C LYS A 138 -22.19 6.79 5.25
N ARG A 139 -21.82 7.63 4.26
CA ARG A 139 -22.50 7.74 2.97
C ARG A 139 -22.31 6.54 2.03
N VAL A 140 -21.39 5.63 2.35
CA VAL A 140 -21.14 4.41 1.56
C VAL A 140 -21.36 3.14 2.39
N ALA A 141 -21.75 3.26 3.66
CA ALA A 141 -21.81 2.13 4.58
C ALA A 141 -22.86 1.07 4.19
N ASP A 142 -23.89 1.46 3.44
CA ASP A 142 -24.93 0.57 2.90
C ASP A 142 -24.48 -0.18 1.63
N ARG A 143 -23.39 0.24 0.99
CA ARG A 143 -22.89 -0.32 -0.27
C ARG A 143 -21.51 -0.96 -0.15
N PHE A 144 -20.69 -0.53 0.81
CA PHE A 144 -19.35 -1.04 1.05
C PHE A 144 -19.37 -2.34 1.87
N THR A 145 -18.42 -3.24 1.63
CA THR A 145 -18.05 -4.35 2.53
C THR A 145 -16.56 -4.64 2.40
N LEU A 146 -15.95 -5.24 3.41
CA LEU A 146 -14.57 -5.75 3.33
C LEU A 146 -14.44 -6.79 2.22
N ARG A 147 -15.48 -7.60 2.00
CA ARG A 147 -15.56 -8.50 0.83
C ARG A 147 -15.40 -7.73 -0.47
N LYS A 148 -16.21 -6.70 -0.71
CA LYS A 148 -16.17 -5.89 -1.95
C LYS A 148 -14.82 -5.20 -2.12
N MET A 149 -14.23 -4.69 -1.03
CA MET A 149 -12.88 -4.14 -1.05
C MET A 149 -11.85 -5.17 -1.52
N CYS A 150 -11.85 -6.37 -0.95
CA CYS A 150 -10.90 -7.42 -1.34
C CYS A 150 -11.13 -7.89 -2.78
N GLN A 151 -12.39 -8.01 -3.21
CA GLN A 151 -12.79 -8.35 -4.58
C GLN A 151 -12.25 -7.31 -5.57
N ALA A 152 -12.45 -6.01 -5.30
CA ALA A 152 -11.89 -4.94 -6.10
C ALA A 152 -10.36 -5.02 -6.19
N ILE A 153 -9.67 -5.20 -5.05
CA ILE A 153 -8.20 -5.26 -5.04
C ILE A 153 -7.71 -6.44 -5.89
N ILE A 154 -8.29 -7.62 -5.75
CA ILE A 154 -7.92 -8.80 -6.55
C ILE A 154 -8.15 -8.52 -8.05
N ALA A 155 -9.36 -8.07 -8.41
CA ALA A 155 -9.72 -7.84 -9.81
C ALA A 155 -8.88 -6.72 -10.46
N LEU A 156 -8.69 -5.59 -9.78
CA LEU A 156 -7.88 -4.47 -10.27
C LEU A 156 -6.40 -4.86 -10.40
N THR A 157 -5.85 -5.58 -9.43
CA THR A 157 -4.44 -5.99 -9.47
C THR A 157 -4.19 -6.94 -10.63
N LYS A 158 -5.00 -7.99 -10.78
CA LYS A 158 -4.88 -8.97 -11.88
C LYS A 158 -5.13 -8.32 -13.26
N SER A 159 -6.05 -7.34 -13.33
CA SER A 159 -6.34 -6.60 -14.57
C SER A 159 -5.22 -5.64 -14.96
N ALA A 160 -4.66 -4.89 -14.00
CA ALA A 160 -3.61 -3.92 -14.25
C ALA A 160 -2.26 -4.60 -14.50
N TYR A 161 -2.00 -5.72 -13.83
CA TYR A 161 -0.72 -6.41 -13.85
C TYR A 161 -0.94 -7.92 -14.12
N PRO A 162 -1.01 -8.34 -15.39
CA PRO A 162 -1.25 -9.74 -15.76
C PRO A 162 -0.21 -10.74 -15.23
N ILE A 163 0.96 -10.26 -14.78
CA ILE A 163 1.96 -11.07 -14.07
C ILE A 163 1.44 -11.57 -12.70
N ALA A 164 0.39 -10.97 -12.14
CA ALA A 164 -0.35 -11.48 -11.00
C ALA A 164 -1.41 -12.47 -11.50
N GLU A 165 -1.04 -13.75 -11.59
CA GLU A 165 -1.92 -14.79 -12.11
C GLU A 165 -2.90 -15.29 -11.04
N LYS A 166 -2.45 -15.41 -9.80
CA LYS A 166 -3.25 -15.85 -8.66
C LYS A 166 -3.18 -14.87 -7.50
N MET A 167 -4.31 -14.62 -6.86
CA MET A 167 -4.35 -13.76 -5.67
C MET A 167 -5.41 -14.22 -4.66
N GLU A 168 -5.06 -14.17 -3.38
CA GLU A 168 -5.99 -14.42 -2.27
C GLU A 168 -5.91 -13.30 -1.22
N ALA A 169 -6.99 -13.15 -0.45
CA ALA A 169 -7.07 -12.20 0.65
C ALA A 169 -7.51 -12.91 1.95
N ARG A 170 -6.86 -12.56 3.06
CA ARG A 170 -7.28 -12.93 4.43
C ARG A 170 -7.38 -11.68 5.27
N ILE A 171 -8.59 -11.38 5.75
CA ILE A 171 -8.88 -10.25 6.62
C ILE A 171 -9.29 -10.77 8.00
N ILE A 172 -8.66 -10.25 9.05
CA ILE A 172 -9.02 -10.52 10.44
C ILE A 172 -9.48 -9.22 11.08
N VAL A 173 -10.78 -9.11 11.36
CA VAL A 173 -11.37 -8.02 12.13
C VAL A 173 -11.40 -8.48 13.59
N GLY A 174 -10.51 -7.94 14.43
CA GLY A 174 -10.33 -8.40 15.81
C GLY A 174 -11.44 -7.93 16.76
N ALA A 175 -12.67 -8.35 16.48
CA ALA A 175 -13.82 -8.21 17.36
C ALA A 175 -13.72 -9.19 18.55
N PRO A 176 -14.37 -8.91 19.70
CA PRO A 176 -14.27 -9.75 20.90
C PRO A 176 -14.58 -11.24 20.66
N GLU A 177 -15.56 -11.54 19.81
CA GLU A 177 -16.01 -12.89 19.47
C GLU A 177 -14.98 -13.72 18.70
N VAL A 178 -14.02 -13.08 18.04
CA VAL A 178 -12.92 -13.77 17.33
C VAL A 178 -11.59 -13.70 18.06
N GLY A 179 -11.56 -13.17 19.29
CA GLY A 179 -10.35 -13.10 20.11
C GLY A 179 -9.72 -11.71 20.23
N GLY A 180 -10.38 -10.68 19.71
CA GLY A 180 -10.03 -9.29 20.01
C GLY A 180 -8.66 -8.82 19.49
N PRO A 181 -8.10 -7.75 20.07
CA PRO A 181 -6.77 -7.24 19.73
C PRO A 181 -5.65 -8.24 20.03
N GLU A 182 -5.83 -9.16 20.99
CA GLU A 182 -4.84 -10.15 21.37
C GLU A 182 -4.58 -11.15 20.24
N LEU A 183 -5.62 -11.59 19.52
CA LEU A 183 -5.43 -12.44 18.34
C LEU A 183 -4.58 -11.73 17.28
N ILE A 184 -4.92 -10.47 16.96
CA ILE A 184 -4.19 -9.71 15.95
C ILE A 184 -2.72 -9.51 16.36
N GLN A 185 -2.49 -9.22 17.65
CA GLN A 185 -1.14 -9.11 18.19
C GLN A 185 -0.37 -10.42 18.06
N GLN A 186 -0.98 -11.56 18.37
CA GLN A 186 -0.32 -12.86 18.26
C GLN A 186 0.05 -13.17 16.80
N VAL A 187 -0.86 -12.95 15.84
CA VAL A 187 -0.57 -13.12 14.41
C VAL A 187 0.53 -12.16 13.96
N LEU A 188 0.47 -10.90 14.39
CA LEU A 188 1.49 -9.90 14.08
C LEU A 188 2.90 -10.35 14.52
N GLU A 189 3.04 -10.80 15.77
CA GLU A 189 4.33 -11.21 16.33
C GLU A 189 4.84 -12.54 15.75
N GLU A 190 3.97 -13.56 15.62
CA GLU A 190 4.40 -14.91 15.24
C GLU A 190 4.49 -15.12 13.72
N GLU A 191 3.65 -14.46 12.93
CA GLU A 191 3.52 -14.72 11.48
C GLU A 191 3.97 -13.54 10.62
N ILE A 192 3.69 -12.30 11.03
CA ILE A 192 3.85 -11.13 10.14
C ILE A 192 5.22 -10.45 10.30
N LYS A 193 5.67 -10.17 11.53
CA LYS A 193 6.98 -9.52 11.76
C LYS A 193 8.14 -10.27 11.13
N PRO A 194 8.25 -11.61 11.21
CA PRO A 194 9.33 -12.34 10.53
C PRO A 194 9.35 -12.12 9.01
N LYS A 195 8.18 -11.94 8.38
CA LYS A 195 8.07 -11.65 6.94
C LYS A 195 8.49 -10.21 6.63
N TRP A 196 8.12 -9.25 7.47
CA TRP A 196 8.62 -7.86 7.33
C TRP A 196 10.12 -7.79 7.54
N ASP A 197 10.69 -8.47 8.53
CA ASP A 197 12.14 -8.51 8.76
C ASP A 197 12.87 -9.10 7.55
N LEU A 198 12.34 -10.17 6.96
CA LEU A 198 12.87 -10.75 5.73
C LEU A 198 12.81 -9.75 4.56
N SER A 199 11.66 -9.08 4.36
CA SER A 199 11.49 -8.06 3.32
C SER A 199 12.48 -6.90 3.53
N ASP A 200 12.58 -6.39 4.75
CA ASP A 200 13.47 -5.28 5.13
C ASP A 200 14.95 -5.65 4.93
N SER A 201 15.34 -6.89 5.24
CA SER A 201 16.73 -7.33 5.04
C SER A 201 17.20 -7.27 3.59
N ARG A 202 16.27 -7.35 2.62
CA ARG A 202 16.57 -7.28 1.18
C ARG A 202 16.85 -5.86 0.69
N ARG A 203 16.59 -4.85 1.51
CA ARG A 203 16.72 -3.42 1.17
C ARG A 203 18.10 -2.84 1.50
N LEU A 204 18.89 -3.57 2.30
CA LEU A 204 20.15 -3.08 2.85
C LEU A 204 21.32 -3.34 1.89
N GLY A 205 22.39 -2.54 2.02
CA GLY A 205 23.69 -2.81 1.40
C GLY A 205 24.01 -2.01 0.14
N ILE A 206 23.26 -0.94 -0.14
CA ILE A 206 23.57 0.05 -1.18
C ILE A 206 23.55 1.43 -0.53
N GLU A 207 24.61 2.20 -0.68
CA GLU A 207 24.70 3.60 -0.23
C GLU A 207 24.37 4.57 -1.38
N ASP A 208 23.99 5.81 -1.09
CA ASP A 208 23.65 6.81 -2.11
C ASP A 208 24.85 7.13 -3.03
N ASP A 209 26.09 6.94 -2.54
CA ASP A 209 27.33 7.13 -3.29
C ASP A 209 27.69 5.93 -4.20
N ASP A 210 27.04 4.77 -4.03
CA ASP A 210 27.29 3.55 -4.84
C ASP A 210 26.54 3.53 -6.17
N VAL A 211 25.53 4.39 -6.34
CA VAL A 211 24.65 4.45 -7.51
C VAL A 211 24.90 5.73 -8.32
N ASP A 212 24.60 5.76 -9.61
CA ASP A 212 24.74 6.97 -10.44
C ASP A 212 23.39 7.70 -10.66
N ASN A 213 22.31 7.07 -10.26
CA ASN A 213 20.94 7.50 -10.45
C ASN A 213 20.12 7.41 -9.16
N PHE A 214 19.02 8.14 -9.13
CA PHE A 214 17.95 8.02 -8.14
C PHE A 214 16.63 7.83 -8.87
N PHE A 215 15.61 7.35 -8.17
CA PHE A 215 14.26 7.27 -8.73
C PHE A 215 13.39 8.41 -8.21
N SER A 216 12.36 8.79 -8.95
CA SER A 216 11.27 9.59 -8.40
C SER A 216 9.98 8.82 -8.31
N CYS A 217 9.08 9.29 -7.46
CA CYS A 217 7.67 8.87 -7.46
C CYS A 217 6.75 10.08 -7.55
N THR A 218 5.81 10.00 -8.50
CA THR A 218 4.80 11.03 -8.78
C THR A 218 3.37 10.59 -8.45
N LEU A 219 3.17 9.41 -7.86
CA LEU A 219 1.84 8.85 -7.58
C LEU A 219 0.93 9.81 -6.81
N CYS A 220 1.46 10.48 -5.79
CA CYS A 220 0.68 11.41 -4.96
C CYS A 220 0.28 12.70 -5.68
N GLN A 221 0.68 12.93 -6.94
CA GLN A 221 0.27 14.11 -7.70
C GLN A 221 -1.23 14.16 -7.99
N GLY A 222 -1.96 13.04 -7.83
CA GLY A 222 -3.42 13.01 -7.90
C GLY A 222 -4.10 13.98 -6.92
N PHE A 223 -3.51 14.20 -5.73
CA PHE A 223 -4.02 15.13 -4.72
C PHE A 223 -3.01 16.19 -4.27
N ALA A 224 -1.71 16.01 -4.56
CA ALA A 224 -0.64 16.97 -4.30
C ALA A 224 0.11 17.31 -5.60
N PRO A 225 -0.45 18.16 -6.49
CA PRO A 225 -0.01 18.27 -7.89
C PRO A 225 1.44 18.69 -8.16
N ASN A 226 2.09 19.30 -7.16
CA ASN A 226 3.48 19.73 -7.25
C ASN A 226 4.42 18.89 -6.38
N HIS A 227 3.92 17.80 -5.78
CA HIS A 227 4.72 16.90 -4.96
C HIS A 227 5.45 15.89 -5.85
N VAL A 228 6.72 15.64 -5.53
CA VAL A 228 7.53 14.57 -6.12
C VAL A 228 8.41 14.02 -5.00
N CYS A 229 8.37 12.70 -4.79
CA CYS A 229 9.34 12.01 -3.93
C CYS A 229 10.60 11.69 -4.74
N ILE A 230 11.78 11.86 -4.14
CA ILE A 230 13.04 11.29 -4.66
C ILE A 230 13.43 10.12 -3.75
N LEU A 231 13.63 8.97 -4.35
CA LEU A 231 13.91 7.69 -3.72
C LEU A 231 15.40 7.40 -3.92
N THR A 232 16.12 7.30 -2.81
CA THR A 232 17.55 6.95 -2.80
C THR A 232 17.75 5.67 -1.98
N PRO A 233 18.87 4.94 -2.16
CA PRO A 233 19.16 3.77 -1.32
C PRO A 233 19.02 4.04 0.18
N GLU A 234 19.46 5.21 0.66
CA GLU A 234 19.47 5.58 2.07
C GLU A 234 18.24 6.38 2.52
N ARG A 235 17.35 6.77 1.60
CA ARG A 235 16.18 7.60 1.89
C ARG A 235 14.88 6.97 1.38
N MET A 236 14.16 6.36 2.31
CA MET A 236 12.79 5.88 2.11
C MET A 236 11.80 7.05 1.96
N PRO A 237 10.78 6.95 1.10
CA PRO A 237 9.72 7.96 0.98
C PRO A 237 8.82 7.99 2.22
N PHE A 238 8.12 9.11 2.41
CA PHE A 238 7.25 9.32 3.57
C PHE A 238 6.10 8.31 3.70
N CYS A 239 5.67 7.67 2.61
CA CYS A 239 4.66 6.61 2.67
C CYS A 239 5.18 5.30 3.31
N GLY A 240 6.51 5.10 3.31
CA GLY A 240 7.14 3.90 3.86
C GLY A 240 6.91 2.61 3.07
N ILE A 241 6.43 2.68 1.83
CA ILE A 241 6.11 1.50 1.00
C ILE A 241 7.27 1.15 0.06
N LEU A 242 7.71 2.12 -0.74
CA LEU A 242 8.55 1.89 -1.91
C LEU A 242 10.01 2.26 -1.63
N SER A 243 10.88 1.27 -1.56
CA SER A 243 12.34 1.48 -1.44
C SER A 243 12.96 1.87 -2.79
N TYR A 244 14.26 2.18 -2.80
CA TYR A 244 15.03 2.37 -4.03
C TYR A 244 14.94 1.15 -4.95
N LYS A 245 15.12 -0.07 -4.40
CA LYS A 245 15.02 -1.31 -5.17
C LYS A 245 13.59 -1.58 -5.63
N GLY A 246 12.60 -1.30 -4.78
CA GLY A 246 11.19 -1.39 -5.16
C GLY A 246 10.84 -0.44 -6.31
N ALA A 247 11.43 0.75 -6.36
CA ALA A 247 11.26 1.70 -7.45
C ALA A 247 11.86 1.17 -8.76
N GLN A 248 13.06 0.59 -8.71
CA GLN A 248 13.67 -0.07 -9.86
C GLN A 248 12.75 -1.18 -10.42
N ILE A 249 12.27 -2.07 -9.54
CA ILE A 249 11.35 -3.15 -9.90
C ILE A 249 10.04 -2.58 -10.48
N SER A 250 9.51 -1.51 -9.89
CA SER A 250 8.29 -0.87 -10.37
C SER A 250 8.44 -0.35 -11.80
N MET A 251 9.61 0.18 -12.16
CA MET A 251 9.90 0.58 -13.55
C MET A 251 10.07 -0.60 -14.50
N GLU A 252 10.59 -1.73 -14.02
CA GLU A 252 10.71 -2.95 -14.83
C GLU A 252 9.33 -3.52 -15.16
N ILE A 253 8.40 -3.48 -14.21
CA ILE A 253 7.04 -4.00 -14.36
C ILE A 253 6.13 -3.00 -15.11
N ASP A 254 6.18 -1.72 -14.75
CA ASP A 254 5.38 -0.64 -15.33
C ASP A 254 6.26 0.55 -15.78
N PRO A 255 6.91 0.46 -16.96
CA PRO A 255 7.80 1.49 -17.48
C PRO A 255 7.13 2.84 -17.79
N HIS A 256 5.80 2.88 -17.81
CA HIS A 256 5.00 4.07 -18.09
C HIS A 256 4.20 4.54 -16.87
N GLY A 257 4.48 3.96 -15.71
CA GLY A 257 3.85 4.30 -14.44
C GLY A 257 4.35 5.62 -13.86
N TYR A 258 4.30 5.71 -12.53
CA TYR A 258 4.60 6.93 -11.78
C TYR A 258 6.05 7.03 -11.28
N ILE A 259 6.91 6.08 -11.68
CA ILE A 259 8.33 6.04 -11.33
C ILE A 259 9.17 6.41 -12.55
N ASP A 260 10.12 7.34 -12.36
CA ASP A 260 11.10 7.71 -13.37
C ASP A 260 12.51 7.48 -12.83
N ASP A 261 13.43 7.09 -13.72
CA ASP A 261 14.86 7.04 -13.47
C ASP A 261 15.49 8.43 -13.69
N ILE A 262 16.29 8.89 -12.74
CA ILE A 262 16.87 10.22 -12.74
C ILE A 262 18.38 10.13 -12.52
N PRO A 263 19.19 10.39 -13.55
CA PRO A 263 20.62 10.56 -13.37
C PRO A 263 20.91 11.68 -12.36
N LYS A 264 21.77 11.43 -11.37
CA LYS A 264 22.12 12.44 -10.35
C LYS A 264 22.67 13.71 -11.01
N GLY A 265 23.53 13.53 -12.02
CA GLY A 265 24.28 14.62 -12.64
C GLY A 265 25.34 15.20 -11.69
N GLU A 266 25.78 16.42 -11.96
CA GLU A 266 26.84 17.06 -11.17
C GLU A 266 26.38 17.35 -9.72
N PRO A 267 27.15 16.95 -8.69
CA PRO A 267 26.85 17.30 -7.32
C PRO A 267 27.13 18.79 -7.08
N ILE A 268 26.09 19.55 -6.74
CA ILE A 268 26.23 20.96 -6.32
C ILE A 268 26.71 21.01 -4.86
N SER A 269 26.22 20.09 -4.03
CA SER A 269 26.70 19.90 -2.66
C SER A 269 26.40 18.49 -2.18
N LYS A 270 27.46 17.68 -1.94
CA LYS A 270 27.31 16.33 -1.40
C LYS A 270 26.73 16.34 0.02
N SER A 271 27.15 17.27 0.87
CA SER A 271 26.72 17.30 2.27
C SER A 271 25.23 17.61 2.44
N SER A 272 24.62 18.38 1.55
CA SER A 272 23.17 18.60 1.54
C SER A 272 22.41 17.64 0.62
N GLY A 273 23.11 16.77 -0.12
CA GLY A 273 22.52 15.91 -1.14
C GLY A 273 21.85 16.70 -2.25
N GLN A 274 22.52 17.76 -2.74
CA GLN A 274 22.02 18.59 -3.83
C GLN A 274 22.74 18.26 -5.12
N TYR A 275 21.97 17.88 -6.13
CA TYR A 275 22.45 17.47 -7.43
C TYR A 275 21.74 18.23 -8.54
N LYS A 276 22.46 18.54 -9.62
CA LYS A 276 21.93 19.31 -10.74
C LYS A 276 20.81 18.57 -11.47
N GLY A 277 20.98 17.28 -11.77
CA GLY A 277 19.97 16.49 -12.49
C GLY A 277 18.67 16.38 -11.71
N ILE A 278 18.76 16.18 -10.40
CA ILE A 278 17.59 16.16 -9.51
C ILE A 278 16.86 17.51 -9.50
N ASN A 279 17.57 18.63 -9.44
CA ASN A 279 16.94 19.96 -9.48
C ASN A 279 16.22 20.23 -10.82
N GLU A 280 16.81 19.81 -11.94
CA GLU A 280 16.23 19.98 -13.27
C GLU A 280 14.96 19.14 -13.41
N TYR A 281 15.02 17.86 -13.02
CA TYR A 281 13.86 16.97 -13.00
C TYR A 281 12.74 17.51 -12.11
N MET A 282 13.06 17.90 -10.87
CA MET A 282 12.08 18.47 -9.93
C MET A 282 11.43 19.72 -10.52
N TYR A 283 12.19 20.60 -11.16
CA TYR A 283 11.61 21.81 -11.76
C TYR A 283 10.61 21.47 -12.88
N GLU A 284 10.93 20.49 -13.72
CA GLU A 284 10.01 20.05 -14.77
C GLU A 284 8.73 19.42 -14.19
N LYS A 285 8.89 18.45 -13.27
CA LYS A 285 7.82 17.58 -12.78
C LYS A 285 6.96 18.19 -11.68
N THR A 286 7.34 19.36 -11.16
CA THR A 286 6.59 20.11 -10.14
C THR A 286 5.92 21.36 -10.72
N ASN A 287 5.58 21.34 -12.01
CA ASN A 287 5.01 22.49 -12.73
C ASN A 287 5.85 23.76 -12.57
N ARG A 288 7.19 23.62 -12.57
CA ARG A 288 8.15 24.72 -12.47
C ARG A 288 8.11 25.48 -11.13
N THR A 289 7.64 24.83 -10.07
CA THR A 289 7.55 25.46 -8.74
C THR A 289 8.77 25.18 -7.87
N ILE A 290 9.31 23.95 -7.89
CA ILE A 290 10.46 23.57 -7.07
C ILE A 290 11.74 23.66 -7.90
N LYS A 291 12.63 24.58 -7.52
CA LYS A 291 13.89 24.83 -8.26
C LYS A 291 15.10 24.12 -7.66
N ARG A 292 15.00 23.71 -6.41
CA ARG A 292 16.11 23.19 -5.60
C ARG A 292 15.58 22.18 -4.61
N LEU A 293 16.32 21.10 -4.44
CA LEU A 293 16.11 20.09 -3.43
C LEU A 293 17.44 19.79 -2.72
N ASN A 294 17.39 19.73 -1.40
CA ASN A 294 18.46 19.18 -0.56
C ASN A 294 17.95 17.88 0.07
N LEU A 295 18.50 16.74 -0.35
CA LEU A 295 18.07 15.44 0.15
C LEU A 295 18.40 15.24 1.64
N TYR A 296 19.42 15.88 2.17
CA TYR A 296 19.86 15.68 3.57
C TYR A 296 19.60 16.91 4.46
N SER A 297 18.59 17.72 4.13
CA SER A 297 18.19 18.88 4.93
C SER A 297 16.69 18.95 5.14
N THR A 298 16.28 19.19 6.39
CA THR A 298 14.90 19.53 6.76
C THR A 298 14.66 21.04 6.86
N ILE A 299 15.74 21.85 6.79
CA ILE A 299 15.68 23.30 7.02
C ILE A 299 15.71 24.06 5.70
N LYS A 300 16.66 23.75 4.81
CA LYS A 300 16.86 24.47 3.56
C LYS A 300 16.49 23.58 2.39
N TYR A 301 15.52 24.04 1.59
CA TYR A 301 15.04 23.35 0.40
C TYR A 301 14.71 21.86 0.65
N PRO A 302 13.93 21.54 1.70
CA PRO A 302 13.55 20.17 1.97
C PRO A 302 12.67 19.62 0.83
N MET A 303 12.60 18.29 0.76
CA MET A 303 11.60 17.60 -0.07
C MET A 303 10.20 17.98 0.40
N THR A 304 9.28 18.15 -0.55
CA THR A 304 7.85 18.33 -0.24
C THR A 304 7.26 17.06 0.36
N SER A 305 6.10 17.20 0.99
CA SER A 305 5.30 16.11 1.57
C SER A 305 3.86 16.23 1.11
#